data_AF-A0A7X9LZ75-F1
#
_entry.id   AF-A0A7X9LZ75-F1
#
_cell.length_a   1.000
_cell.length_b   1.000
_cell.length_c   1.000
_cell.angle_alpha   90.00
_cell.angle_beta   90.00
_cell.angle_gamma   90.00
#
_symmetry.space_group_name_H-M   'P 1'
#
loop_
_entity.id
_entity.type
_entity.pdbx_description
1 polymer ?
#
loop_
_entity_poly.entity_id
_entity_poly.type
_entity_poly.pdbx_seq_one_letter_code
_entity_poly.pdbx_strand_id
1 'polypeptide(L)' 'MIRMAIAGVVGFVLIFVESIIVMKLKGYQTIEFGGIAPFINVWAMNFFLVFAIVTQITNWYENREETRAEEERL' A
#
# COMPACT_ATOMS: atom_id res chain seq x y z
N MET A 1 -8.51 8.92 -8.59
CA MET A 1 -8.61 7.53 -9.12
C MET A 1 -7.27 6.81 -9.24
N ILE A 2 -6.19 7.44 -9.73
CA ILE A 2 -4.88 6.77 -9.88
C ILE A 2 -4.30 6.22 -8.56
N ARG A 3 -4.54 6.93 -7.44
CA ARG A 3 -4.15 6.49 -6.08
C ARG A 3 -4.73 5.11 -5.72
N MET A 4 -5.98 4.82 -6.13
CA MET A 4 -6.62 3.51 -5.92
C MET A 4 -6.00 2.42 -6.80
N ALA A 5 -5.67 2.73 -8.06
CA ALA A 5 -5.05 1.76 -8.95
C ALA A 5 -3.65 1.34 -8.43
N ILE A 6 -2.86 2.32 -7.99
CA ILE A 6 -1.55 2.09 -7.37
C ILE A 6 -1.71 1.22 -6.10
N ALA A 7 -2.65 1.56 -5.23
CA ALA A 7 -2.92 0.79 -4.03
C ALA A 7 -3.36 -0.65 -4.32
N GLY A 8 -4.15 -0.88 -5.37
CA GLY A 8 -4.55 -2.22 -5.82
C GLY A 8 -3.35 -3.08 -6.21
N VAL A 9 -2.50 -2.55 -7.08
CA VAL A 9 -1.33 -3.30 -7.61
C VAL A 9 -0.27 -3.51 -6.51
N VAL A 10 0.12 -2.45 -5.81
CA VAL A 10 1.16 -2.55 -4.76
C VAL A 10 0.65 -3.38 -3.59
N GLY A 11 -0.61 -3.20 -3.18
CA GLY A 11 -1.23 -4.02 -2.13
C GLY A 11 -1.27 -5.51 -2.48
N PHE A 12 -1.45 -5.85 -3.76
CA PHE A 12 -1.37 -7.22 -4.24
C PHE A 12 0.08 -7.76 -4.19
N VAL A 13 1.06 -6.98 -4.61
CA VAL A 13 2.48 -7.35 -4.54
C VAL A 13 2.92 -7.60 -3.09
N LEU A 14 2.42 -6.80 -2.14
CA LEU A 14 2.73 -6.95 -0.71
C LEU A 14 2.35 -8.33 -0.16
N ILE A 15 1.28 -8.96 -0.66
CA ILE A 15 0.90 -10.31 -0.22
C ILE A 15 2.05 -11.30 -0.44
N PHE A 16 2.74 -11.21 -1.57
CA PHE A 16 3.88 -12.10 -1.88
C PHE A 16 5.07 -11.81 -0.98
N VAL A 17 5.36 -10.53 -0.75
CA VAL A 17 6.44 -10.10 0.14
C VAL A 17 6.20 -10.63 1.56
N GLU A 18 5.01 -10.42 2.10
CA GLU A 18 4.60 -10.89 3.43
C GLU A 18 4.60 -12.41 3.51
N SER A 19 4.12 -13.09 2.47
CA SER A 19 4.13 -14.55 2.41
C SER A 19 5.55 -15.10 2.48
N ILE A 20 6.52 -14.51 1.76
CA ILE A 20 7.92 -14.91 1.84
C ILE A 20 8.49 -14.69 3.24
N ILE A 21 8.16 -13.55 3.87
CA ILE A 21 8.59 -13.26 5.24
C ILE A 21 8.05 -14.31 6.21
N VAL A 22 6.74 -14.59 6.16
CA VAL A 22 6.10 -15.56 7.05
C VAL A 22 6.62 -16.98 6.79
N MET A 23 6.85 -17.37 5.53
CA MET A 23 7.48 -18.65 5.21
C MET A 23 8.85 -18.77 5.84
N LYS A 24 9.69 -17.73 5.74
CA LYS A 24 11.01 -17.71 6.37
C LYS A 24 10.93 -17.86 7.88
N LEU A 25 9.96 -17.19 8.52
CA LEU A 25 9.72 -17.28 9.98
C LEU A 25 9.24 -18.67 10.41
N LYS A 26 8.49 -19.38 9.55
CA LYS A 26 8.01 -20.75 9.79
C LYS A 26 9.00 -21.84 9.36
N GLY A 27 10.25 -21.50 9.03
CA GLY A 27 11.23 -22.48 8.59
C GLY A 27 10.95 -23.05 7.19
N TYR A 28 10.50 -22.19 6.28
CA TYR A 28 10.13 -22.50 4.88
C TYR A 28 8.92 -23.43 4.72
N GLN A 29 8.07 -23.52 5.74
CA GLN A 29 6.75 -24.16 5.60
C GLN A 29 5.81 -23.30 4.75
N THR A 30 4.99 -23.94 3.94
CA THR A 30 3.99 -23.30 3.10
C THR A 30 2.91 -22.61 3.94
N ILE A 31 2.35 -21.52 3.40
CA ILE A 31 1.25 -20.79 4.03
C ILE A 31 -0.05 -21.27 3.40
N GLU A 32 -0.92 -21.83 4.24
CA GLU A 32 -2.30 -22.12 3.85
C GLU A 32 -3.19 -20.98 4.32
N PHE A 33 -3.78 -20.25 3.37
CA PHE A 33 -4.71 -19.17 3.69
C PHE A 33 -6.08 -19.69 4.18
N GLY A 34 -6.38 -20.98 4.06
CA GLY A 34 -7.66 -21.55 4.52
C GLY A 34 -8.89 -21.10 3.71
N GLY A 35 -8.69 -20.52 2.53
CA GLY A 35 -9.74 -20.11 1.59
C GLY A 35 -9.52 -18.71 0.99
N ILE A 36 -10.48 -18.26 0.19
CA ILE A 36 -10.40 -16.95 -0.49
C ILE A 36 -10.66 -15.77 0.45
N ALA A 37 -11.49 -15.96 1.50
CA ALA A 37 -11.84 -14.88 2.41
C ALA A 37 -10.63 -14.35 3.21
N PRO A 38 -9.78 -15.20 3.81
CA PRO A 38 -8.56 -14.72 4.48
C PRO A 38 -7.58 -14.05 3.51
N PHE A 39 -7.47 -14.56 2.28
CA PHE A 39 -6.66 -13.94 1.23
C PHE A 39 -7.12 -12.52 0.89
N ILE A 40 -8.43 -12.33 0.66
CA ILE A 40 -9.01 -11.01 0.36
C ILE A 40 -8.83 -10.06 1.55
N ASN A 41 -8.94 -10.54 2.79
CA ASN A 41 -8.72 -9.71 3.98
C ASN A 41 -7.28 -9.19 4.08
N VAL A 42 -6.28 -10.05 3.86
CA VAL A 42 -4.87 -9.63 3.85
C VAL A 42 -4.62 -8.63 2.71
N TRP A 43 -5.16 -8.90 1.52
CA TRP A 43 -5.06 -7.97 0.40
C TRP A 43 -5.71 -6.62 0.70
N ALA A 44 -6.90 -6.61 1.30
CA ALA A 44 -7.62 -5.39 1.64
C ALA A 44 -6.86 -4.55 2.66
N MET A 45 -6.26 -5.17 3.70
CA MET A 45 -5.40 -4.44 4.63
C MET A 45 -4.23 -3.76 3.92
N ASN A 46 -3.55 -4.48 3.02
CA ASN A 46 -2.42 -3.94 2.26
C ASN A 46 -2.85 -2.83 1.32
N PHE A 47 -4.01 -2.99 0.66
CA PHE A 47 -4.61 -1.95 -0.16
C PHE A 47 -4.83 -0.66 0.63
N PHE A 48 -5.48 -0.74 1.80
CA PHE A 48 -5.76 0.44 2.61
C PHE A 48 -4.49 1.10 3.14
N LEU A 49 -3.49 0.31 3.54
CA LEU A 49 -2.19 0.82 3.97
C LEU A 49 -1.51 1.63 2.86
N VAL A 50 -1.38 1.06 1.66
CA VAL A 50 -0.75 1.74 0.53
C VAL A 50 -1.57 2.96 0.13
N PHE A 51 -2.90 2.84 0.08
CA PHE A 51 -3.78 3.94 -0.26
C PHE A 51 -3.62 5.13 0.69
N ALA A 52 -3.53 4.89 1.99
CA ALA A 52 -3.31 5.92 2.99
C ALA A 52 -1.96 6.61 2.80
N ILE A 53 -0.88 5.84 2.60
CA ILE A 53 0.47 6.38 2.37
C ILE A 53 0.51 7.25 1.11
N VAL A 54 0.01 6.72 -0.02
CA VAL A 54 -0.02 7.44 -1.29
C VAL A 54 -0.85 8.72 -1.17
N THR A 55 -1.98 8.67 -0.47
CA THR A 55 -2.83 9.84 -0.23
C THR A 55 -2.10 10.91 0.56
N GLN A 56 -1.43 10.53 1.66
CA GLN A 56 -0.66 11.47 2.48
C GLN A 56 0.51 12.10 1.69
N ILE A 57 1.27 11.28 0.95
CA ILE A 57 2.37 11.77 0.11
C ILE A 57 1.87 12.75 -0.94
N THR A 58 0.76 12.44 -1.61
CA THR A 58 0.23 13.30 -2.67
C THR A 58 -0.28 14.62 -2.10
N ASN A 59 -1.02 14.58 -0.98
CA ASN A 59 -1.51 15.79 -0.34
C ASN A 59 -0.35 16.68 0.17
N TRP A 60 0.71 16.07 0.70
CA TRP A 60 1.91 16.81 1.11
C TRP A 60 2.60 17.48 -0.09
N TYR A 61 2.69 16.78 -1.21
CA TYR A 61 3.29 17.31 -2.43
C TYR A 61 2.48 18.48 -3.00
N GLU A 62 1.15 18.33 -3.09
CA GLU A 62 0.22 19.38 -3.54
C GLU A 62 0.33 20.63 -2.65
N ASN A 63 0.25 20.48 -1.33
CA ASN A 63 0.39 21.62 -0.40
C ASN A 63 1.73 22.35 -0.52
N ARG A 64 2.82 21.61 -0.74
CA ARG A 64 4.16 22.20 -0.88
C ARG A 64 4.28 23.02 -2.16
N GLU A 65 3.69 22.56 -3.27
CA GLU A 65 3.64 23.33 -4.52
C GLU A 65 2.81 24.60 -4.37
N GLU A 66 1.68 24.53 -3.66
CA GLU A 66 0.84 25.70 -3.38
C GLU A 66 1.58 26.76 -2.55
N THR A 67 2.25 26.35 -1.45
CA THR A 67 3.03 27.29 -0.62
C THR A 67 4.15 27.96 -1.41
N ARG A 68 4.86 27.20 -2.24
CA ARG A 68 5.95 27.74 -3.07
C ARG A 68 5.43 28.74 -4.12
N ALA A 69 4.29 28.43 -4.74
CA ALA A 69 3.66 29.34 -5.70
C ALA A 69 3.14 30.63 -5.05
N GLU A 70 2.76 30.58 -3.77
CA GLU A 70 2.36 31.77 -2.99
C GLU A 70 3.57 32.64 -2.63
N GLU A 71 4.69 32.03 -2.21
CA GLU A 71 5.96 32.76 -1.95
C GLU A 71 6.51 33.45 -3.20
N GLU A 72 6.43 32.83 -4.37
CA GLU A 72 6.89 33.42 -5.65
C GLU A 72 5.99 34.56 -6.17
N ARG A 73 4.80 34.76 -5.57
CA ARG A 73 3.85 35.83 -5.93
C ARG A 73 3.90 37.06 -5.02
N LEU A 74 4.69 37.02 -3.94
CA LEU A 74 4.92 38.12 -2.99
C LEU A 74 6.21 38.88 -3.32
#